data_AF-A0A2E8GNT9-F1
#
_entry.id   AF-A0A2E8GNT9-F1
#
_cell.length_a   1.000
_cell.length_b   1.000
_cell.length_c   1.000
_cell.angle_alpha   90.00
_cell.angle_beta   90.00
_cell.angle_gamma   90.00
#
_symmetry.space_group_name_H-M   'P 1'
#
loop_
_entity.id
_entity.type
_entity.pdbx_description
1 polymer ?
#
loop_
_entity_poly.entity_id
_entity_poly.type
_entity_poly.pdbx_seq_one_letter_code
_entity_poly.pdbx_strand_id
1 'polypeptide(L)'
;MLHSRFLILLLVLPVVVGSCAEFEELATGQGAARASCANPMINRAIRHYEEAKTGLALYYEEQNDNRLFQAYYASADSVMTARRVGKCWDRRASHKIAYDNLKELNLEVRKIIRRNMPDAETAGLVALYRDQYEKVVQRRD
;
A
#
# COMPACT_ATOMS: atom_id res chain seq x y z
N MET A 1 65.73 -27.51 -21.15
CA MET A 1 64.27 -27.72 -21.21
C MET A 1 63.52 -26.79 -20.23
N LEU A 2 63.77 -25.47 -20.29
CA LEU A 2 63.23 -24.49 -19.31
C LEU A 2 62.47 -23.33 -19.96
N HIS A 3 62.17 -23.41 -21.26
CA HIS A 3 61.48 -22.34 -22.00
C HIS A 3 60.05 -22.70 -22.44
N SER A 4 59.69 -24.00 -22.43
CA SER A 4 58.36 -24.44 -22.84
C SER A 4 57.28 -24.28 -21.75
N ARG A 5 57.67 -24.15 -20.47
CA ARG A 5 56.73 -24.02 -19.34
C ARG A 5 56.31 -22.57 -19.05
N PHE A 6 57.16 -21.60 -19.41
CA PHE A 6 56.87 -20.17 -19.23
C PHE A 6 55.91 -19.62 -20.29
N LEU A 7 55.95 -20.15 -21.51
CA LEU A 7 55.03 -19.76 -22.59
C LEU A 7 53.57 -20.17 -22.32
N ILE A 8 53.36 -21.28 -21.61
CA ILE A 8 52.01 -21.73 -21.25
C ILE A 8 51.42 -20.79 -20.20
N LEU A 9 52.18 -20.38 -19.18
CA LEU A 9 51.71 -19.45 -18.14
C LEU A 9 51.32 -18.07 -18.70
N LEU A 10 52.04 -17.57 -19.72
CA LEU A 10 51.75 -16.30 -20.39
C LEU A 10 50.51 -16.34 -21.30
N LEU A 11 50.06 -17.53 -21.71
CA LEU A 11 48.86 -17.71 -22.54
C LEU A 11 47.56 -17.90 -21.74
N VAL A 12 47.64 -18.26 -20.44
CA VAL A 12 46.44 -18.43 -19.59
C VAL A 12 46.13 -17.19 -18.74
N LEU A 13 47.10 -16.28 -18.56
CA LEU A 13 46.93 -15.07 -17.75
C LEU A 13 46.01 -13.96 -18.31
N PRO A 14 45.72 -13.83 -19.64
CA PRO A 14 44.81 -12.78 -20.09
C PRO A 14 43.32 -13.18 -20.03
N VAL A 15 42.95 -14.40 -19.62
CA VAL A 15 41.54 -14.85 -19.63
C VAL A 15 40.77 -14.43 -18.36
N VAL A 16 41.44 -13.86 -17.34
CA VAL A 16 40.77 -13.49 -16.06
C VAL A 16 40.47 -11.98 -15.95
N VAL A 17 40.80 -11.16 -16.95
CA VAL A 17 40.64 -9.69 -16.86
C VAL A 17 39.67 -9.11 -17.91
N GLY A 18 38.94 -9.97 -18.64
CA GLY A 18 38.18 -9.56 -19.84
C GLY A 18 36.66 -9.76 -19.80
N SER A 19 36.04 -10.18 -18.70
CA SER A 19 34.60 -10.51 -18.70
C SER A 19 33.79 -9.94 -17.52
N CYS A 20 34.12 -8.75 -17.03
CA CYS A 20 33.21 -8.01 -16.13
C CYS A 20 32.35 -6.96 -16.86
N ALA A 21 32.64 -6.63 -18.12
CA ALA A 21 31.92 -5.55 -18.80
C ALA A 21 30.51 -5.95 -19.28
N GLU A 22 30.26 -7.23 -19.63
CA GLU A 22 28.91 -7.68 -20.03
C GLU A 22 28.03 -8.10 -18.84
N PHE A 23 28.62 -8.37 -17.68
CA PHE A 23 27.85 -8.61 -16.46
C PHE A 23 27.40 -7.32 -15.81
N GLU A 24 28.01 -6.17 -16.09
CA GLU A 24 27.48 -4.89 -15.59
C GLU A 24 26.16 -4.55 -16.26
N GLU A 25 25.93 -4.83 -17.54
CA GLU A 25 24.62 -4.56 -18.18
C GLU A 25 23.53 -5.57 -17.73
N LEU A 26 23.93 -6.77 -17.31
CA LEU A 26 23.03 -7.78 -16.72
C LEU A 26 22.80 -7.59 -15.20
N ALA A 27 23.77 -7.02 -14.47
CA ALA A 27 23.73 -6.76 -13.02
C ALA A 27 23.26 -5.35 -12.68
N THR A 28 23.46 -4.38 -13.55
CA THR A 28 22.82 -3.07 -13.50
C THR A 28 21.46 -3.16 -14.17
N GLY A 29 20.59 -4.04 -13.65
CA GLY A 29 19.18 -4.15 -13.99
C GLY A 29 18.37 -2.87 -13.74
N GLN A 30 18.83 -1.74 -14.26
CA GLN A 30 18.13 -0.51 -14.57
C GLN A 30 17.24 -0.72 -15.81
N GLY A 31 16.63 -1.90 -15.93
CA GLY A 31 15.34 -2.00 -16.59
C GLY A 31 14.40 -1.15 -15.74
N ALA A 32 14.18 0.10 -16.15
CA ALA A 32 13.32 1.11 -15.55
C ALA A 32 12.65 0.60 -14.27
N ALA A 33 13.24 0.85 -13.10
CA ALA A 33 12.85 0.23 -11.84
C ALA A 33 11.32 0.18 -11.75
N ARG A 34 10.75 -1.02 -11.92
CA ARG A 34 9.29 -1.17 -12.06
C ARG A 34 8.64 -0.44 -10.90
N ALA A 35 7.73 0.48 -11.20
CA ALA A 35 7.06 1.27 -10.18
C ALA A 35 6.44 0.35 -9.12
N SER A 36 6.62 0.69 -7.85
CA SER A 36 6.10 -0.11 -6.73
C SER A 36 4.59 -0.26 -6.85
N CYS A 37 4.08 -1.50 -6.77
CA CYS A 37 2.66 -1.78 -6.73
C CYS A 37 2.12 -1.62 -5.30
N ALA A 38 2.87 -2.09 -4.30
CA ALA A 38 2.43 -2.13 -2.92
C ALA A 38 2.39 -0.75 -2.24
N ASN A 39 3.41 0.10 -2.44
CA ASN A 39 3.53 1.38 -1.73
C ASN A 39 2.36 2.33 -2.02
N PRO A 40 1.91 2.54 -3.28
CA PRO A 40 0.75 3.36 -3.56
C PRO A 40 -0.53 2.87 -2.87
N MET A 41 -0.71 1.55 -2.75
CA MET A 41 -1.88 0.98 -2.06
C MET A 41 -1.84 1.24 -0.55
N ILE A 42 -0.68 1.06 0.10
CA ILE A 42 -0.51 1.38 1.52
C ILE A 42 -0.75 2.88 1.77
N ASN A 43 -0.16 3.75 0.96
CA ASN A 43 -0.34 5.20 1.11
C ASN A 43 -1.80 5.61 0.93
N ARG A 44 -2.50 5.04 -0.05
CA ARG A 44 -3.94 5.28 -0.25
C ARG A 44 -4.77 4.76 0.93
N ALA A 45 -4.43 3.60 1.47
CA ALA A 45 -5.09 3.05 2.65
C ALA A 45 -4.90 3.92 3.90
N ILE A 46 -3.70 4.47 4.11
CA ILE A 46 -3.41 5.44 5.18
C ILE A 46 -4.27 6.69 5.01
N ARG A 47 -4.36 7.23 3.79
CA ARG A 47 -5.21 8.40 3.51
C ARG A 47 -6.67 8.15 3.89
N HIS A 48 -7.23 7.01 3.52
CA HIS A 48 -8.59 6.64 3.92
C HIS A 48 -8.76 6.47 5.44
N TYR A 49 -7.73 5.98 6.14
CA TYR A 49 -7.76 5.90 7.61
C TYR A 49 -7.77 7.30 8.25
N GLU A 50 -6.96 8.22 7.74
CA GLU A 50 -6.97 9.61 8.21
C GLU A 50 -8.30 10.32 7.89
N GLU A 51 -8.87 10.09 6.71
CA GLU A 51 -10.23 10.57 6.38
C GLU A 51 -11.28 10.04 7.37
N ALA A 52 -11.17 8.77 7.78
CA ALA A 52 -12.06 8.20 8.78
C ALA A 52 -11.93 8.87 10.14
N LYS A 53 -10.69 9.12 10.60
CA LYS A 53 -10.42 9.85 11.85
C LYS A 53 -10.95 11.27 11.81
N THR A 54 -10.67 12.01 10.74
CA THR A 54 -11.16 13.38 10.57
C THR A 54 -12.68 13.42 10.50
N GLY A 55 -13.30 12.49 9.76
CA GLY A 55 -14.76 12.39 9.72
C GLY A 55 -15.39 12.12 11.09
N LEU A 56 -14.77 11.24 11.89
CA LEU A 56 -15.24 10.97 13.25
C LEU A 56 -15.07 12.19 14.17
N ALA A 57 -13.97 12.93 14.06
CA ALA A 57 -13.78 14.18 14.81
C ALA A 57 -14.85 15.22 14.44
N LEU A 58 -15.08 15.43 13.15
CA LEU A 58 -16.10 16.36 12.65
C LEU A 58 -17.52 15.96 13.06
N TYR A 59 -17.81 14.66 13.20
CA TYR A 59 -19.09 14.23 13.77
C TYR A 59 -19.30 14.78 15.18
N TYR A 60 -18.28 14.73 16.05
CA TYR A 60 -18.40 15.24 17.40
C TYR A 60 -18.48 16.77 17.47
N GLU A 61 -17.86 17.47 16.53
CA GLU A 61 -17.91 18.93 16.43
C GLU A 61 -19.23 19.43 15.85
N GLU A 62 -19.71 18.82 14.77
CA GLU A 62 -20.88 19.27 14.00
C GLU A 62 -22.18 18.58 14.43
N GLN A 63 -22.12 17.48 15.20
CA GLN A 63 -23.23 16.57 15.49
C GLN A 63 -23.96 16.09 14.23
N ASN A 64 -23.19 15.76 13.19
CA ASN A 64 -23.71 15.46 11.86
C ASN A 64 -23.52 13.98 11.49
N ASP A 65 -24.60 13.21 11.44
CA ASP A 65 -24.59 11.77 11.17
C ASP A 65 -23.98 11.40 9.80
N ASN A 66 -24.02 12.31 8.82
CA ASN A 66 -23.35 12.11 7.54
C ASN A 66 -21.82 12.01 7.70
N ARG A 67 -21.23 12.75 8.65
CA ARG A 67 -19.79 12.66 8.95
C ARG A 67 -19.44 11.29 9.52
N LEU A 68 -20.28 10.80 10.42
CA LEU A 68 -20.12 9.47 11.02
C LEU A 68 -20.27 8.36 9.96
N PHE A 69 -21.22 8.53 9.05
CA PHE A 69 -21.42 7.64 7.91
C PHE A 69 -20.20 7.61 6.97
N GLN A 70 -19.70 8.78 6.57
CA GLN A 70 -18.50 8.89 5.72
C GLN A 70 -17.27 8.29 6.41
N ALA A 71 -17.11 8.51 7.71
CA ALA A 71 -16.03 7.93 8.50
C ALA A 71 -16.09 6.39 8.51
N TYR A 72 -17.31 5.82 8.60
CA TYR A 72 -17.50 4.37 8.53
C TYR A 72 -16.95 3.79 7.22
N TYR A 73 -17.35 4.36 6.08
CA TYR A 73 -16.91 3.87 4.78
C TYR A 73 -15.43 4.12 4.52
N ALA A 74 -14.90 5.29 4.88
CA ALA A 74 -13.46 5.56 4.78
C ALA A 74 -12.63 4.53 5.57
N SER A 75 -13.09 4.12 6.75
CA SER A 75 -12.41 3.07 7.53
C SER A 75 -12.43 1.70 6.83
N ALA A 76 -13.54 1.38 6.15
CA ALA A 76 -13.67 0.14 5.39
C ALA A 76 -12.78 0.16 4.14
N ASP A 77 -12.76 1.29 3.41
CA ASP A 77 -11.94 1.51 2.23
C ASP A 77 -10.45 1.44 2.54
N SER A 78 -10.04 1.93 3.72
CA SER A 78 -8.66 1.78 4.22
C SER A 78 -8.24 0.31 4.28
N VAL A 79 -9.01 -0.53 4.98
CA VAL A 79 -8.70 -1.96 5.14
C VAL A 79 -8.77 -2.69 3.79
N MET A 80 -9.79 -2.40 2.99
CA MET A 80 -9.97 -3.03 1.68
C MET A 80 -8.84 -2.68 0.72
N THR A 81 -8.38 -1.43 0.72
CA THR A 81 -7.26 -0.98 -0.10
C THR A 81 -5.95 -1.62 0.37
N ALA A 82 -5.67 -1.62 1.68
CA ALA A 82 -4.47 -2.24 2.22
C ALA A 82 -4.43 -3.75 1.94
N ARG A 83 -5.59 -4.45 1.94
CA ARG A 83 -5.68 -5.87 1.59
C ARG A 83 -5.23 -6.16 0.16
N ARG A 84 -5.42 -5.21 -0.78
CA ARG A 84 -5.03 -5.39 -2.20
C ARG A 84 -3.52 -5.55 -2.38
N VAL A 85 -2.70 -5.11 -1.42
CA VAL A 85 -1.24 -5.33 -1.38
C VAL A 85 -0.88 -6.81 -1.47
N GLY A 86 -1.74 -7.71 -0.97
CA GLY A 86 -1.53 -9.15 -1.10
C GLY A 86 -1.46 -9.64 -2.55
N LYS A 87 -1.93 -8.84 -3.51
CA LYS A 87 -1.88 -9.10 -4.96
C LYS A 87 -0.68 -8.45 -5.66
N CYS A 88 0.12 -7.64 -4.96
CA CYS A 88 1.27 -6.97 -5.54
C CYS A 88 2.50 -7.88 -5.64
N TRP A 89 3.24 -7.74 -6.73
CA TRP A 89 4.45 -8.51 -7.02
C TRP A 89 5.62 -8.13 -6.10
N ASP A 90 5.65 -6.90 -5.59
CA ASP A 90 6.70 -6.35 -4.73
C ASP A 90 6.35 -6.40 -3.23
N ARG A 91 5.46 -7.32 -2.81
CA ARG A 91 5.05 -7.44 -1.40
C ARG A 91 6.22 -7.85 -0.50
N ARG A 92 6.39 -7.16 0.63
CA ARG A 92 7.42 -7.40 1.66
C ARG A 92 6.77 -7.60 3.03
N ALA A 93 7.53 -8.12 4.00
CA ALA A 93 7.07 -8.26 5.38
C ALA A 93 6.58 -6.93 5.97
N SER A 94 7.26 -5.82 5.66
CA SER A 94 6.84 -4.46 6.04
C SER A 94 5.44 -4.11 5.54
N HIS A 95 5.06 -4.52 4.32
CA HIS A 95 3.73 -4.25 3.78
C HIS A 95 2.65 -5.07 4.48
N LYS A 96 2.96 -6.30 4.91
CA LYS A 96 2.06 -7.10 5.75
C LYS A 96 1.85 -6.45 7.11
N ILE A 97 2.94 -5.99 7.75
CA ILE A 97 2.87 -5.26 9.03
C ILE A 97 2.01 -4.00 8.88
N ALA A 98 2.20 -3.23 7.80
CA ALA A 98 1.39 -2.05 7.53
C ALA A 98 -0.10 -2.39 7.38
N TYR A 99 -0.44 -3.48 6.68
CA TYR A 99 -1.82 -3.96 6.58
C TYR A 99 -2.40 -4.38 7.94
N ASP A 100 -1.65 -5.15 8.74
CA ASP A 100 -2.11 -5.63 10.04
C ASP A 100 -2.34 -4.43 10.99
N ASN A 101 -1.43 -3.46 11.02
CA ASN A 101 -1.57 -2.20 11.77
C ASN A 101 -2.82 -1.42 11.34
N LEU A 102 -3.02 -1.22 10.03
CA LEU A 102 -4.20 -0.53 9.52
C LEU A 102 -5.49 -1.27 9.87
N LYS A 103 -5.49 -2.60 9.83
CA LYS A 103 -6.65 -3.41 10.22
C LYS A 103 -7.00 -3.21 11.69
N GLU A 104 -6.01 -3.23 12.58
CA GLU A 104 -6.20 -3.01 14.02
C GLU A 104 -6.69 -1.59 14.33
N LEU A 105 -6.04 -0.57 13.76
CA LEU A 105 -6.43 0.82 13.96
C LEU A 105 -7.86 1.11 13.46
N ASN A 106 -8.23 0.59 12.28
CA ASN A 106 -9.59 0.74 11.75
C ASN A 106 -10.62 -0.04 12.58
N LEU A 107 -10.24 -1.15 13.22
CA LEU A 107 -11.13 -1.89 14.11
C LEU A 107 -11.53 -1.04 15.33
N GLU A 108 -10.59 -0.29 15.91
CA GLU A 108 -10.88 0.63 17.00
C GLU A 108 -11.77 1.81 16.55
N VAL A 109 -11.48 2.42 15.41
CA VAL A 109 -12.33 3.49 14.84
C VAL A 109 -13.75 2.99 14.60
N ARG A 110 -13.93 1.79 14.02
CA ARG A 110 -15.25 1.21 13.76
C ARG A 110 -16.01 0.87 15.03
N LYS A 111 -15.34 0.47 16.12
CA LYS A 111 -16.01 0.26 17.42
C LYS A 111 -16.62 1.57 17.93
N ILE A 112 -15.89 2.68 17.83
CA ILE A 112 -16.39 3.99 18.24
C ILE A 112 -17.56 4.39 17.35
N ILE A 113 -17.41 4.29 16.03
CA ILE A 113 -18.47 4.63 15.07
C ILE A 113 -19.75 3.85 15.36
N ARG A 114 -19.68 2.52 15.53
CA ARG A 114 -20.86 1.67 15.81
C ARG A 114 -21.57 1.98 17.13
N ARG A 115 -20.86 2.50 18.13
CA ARG A 115 -21.51 2.97 19.37
C ARG A 115 -22.36 4.22 19.16
N ASN A 116 -22.00 5.03 18.17
CA ASN A 116 -22.70 6.26 17.81
C ASN A 116 -23.65 6.06 16.61
N MET A 117 -23.59 4.90 15.95
CA MET A 117 -24.42 4.51 14.79
C MET A 117 -24.91 3.07 15.00
N PRO A 118 -26.02 2.86 15.74
CA PRO A 118 -26.51 1.51 16.02
C PRO A 118 -26.90 0.75 14.74
N ASP A 119 -26.69 -0.57 14.72
CA ASP A 119 -26.86 -1.40 13.52
C ASP A 119 -28.31 -1.43 12.95
N ALA A 120 -29.32 -1.01 13.73
CA ALA A 120 -30.70 -0.86 13.26
C ALA A 120 -30.90 0.37 12.35
N GLU A 121 -30.02 1.37 12.45
CA GLU A 121 -30.09 2.63 11.69
C GLU A 121 -29.14 2.65 10.49
N THR A 122 -28.21 1.69 10.37
CA THR A 122 -27.23 1.69 9.26
C THR A 122 -27.90 1.50 7.90
N ALA A 123 -28.97 0.71 7.80
CA ALA A 123 -29.74 0.59 6.56
C ALA A 123 -30.47 1.90 6.20
N GLY A 124 -31.00 2.60 7.20
CA GLY A 124 -31.65 3.90 7.03
C GLY A 124 -30.68 5.02 6.67
N LEU A 125 -29.52 5.07 7.34
CA LEU A 125 -28.45 6.01 7.07
C LEU A 125 -27.78 5.75 5.71
N VAL A 126 -27.63 4.49 5.30
CA VAL A 126 -27.24 4.14 3.92
C VAL A 126 -28.27 4.70 2.95
N ALA A 127 -29.57 4.46 3.16
CA ALA A 127 -30.60 4.98 2.26
C ALA A 127 -30.62 6.52 2.19
N LEU A 128 -30.37 7.21 3.31
CA LEU A 128 -30.38 8.67 3.40
C LEU A 128 -29.13 9.34 2.80
N TYR A 129 -27.96 8.73 2.95
CA TYR A 129 -26.68 9.36 2.63
C TYR A 129 -25.94 8.71 1.46
N ARG A 130 -26.46 7.63 0.84
CA ARG A 130 -25.81 6.97 -0.32
C ARG A 130 -25.48 7.96 -1.43
N ASP A 131 -26.45 8.78 -1.84
CA ASP A 131 -26.27 9.74 -2.94
C ASP A 131 -25.24 10.83 -2.59
N GLN A 132 -25.12 11.19 -1.32
CA GLN A 132 -24.11 12.15 -0.85
C GLN A 132 -22.72 11.51 -0.84
N TYR A 133 -22.62 10.24 -0.42
CA TYR A 133 -21.40 9.47 -0.44
C TYR A 133 -20.90 9.21 -1.86
N GLU A 134 -21.76 8.79 -2.79
CA GLU A 134 -21.40 8.58 -4.20
C GLU A 134 -20.79 9.85 -4.83
N LYS A 135 -21.36 11.03 -4.53
CA LYS A 135 -20.84 12.33 -5.00
C LYS A 135 -19.49 12.74 -4.39
N VAL A 136 -19.14 12.23 -3.21
CA VAL A 136 -17.85 12.47 -2.56
C VAL A 136 -16.80 11.49 -3.09
N VAL A 137 -17.17 10.22 -3.30
CA VAL A 137 -16.27 9.19 -3.83
C VAL A 137 -15.92 9.46 -5.29
N GLN A 138 -16.91 9.78 -6.15
CA GLN A 138 -16.67 10.07 -7.57
C GLN A 138 -15.76 11.29 -7.82
N ARG A 139 -15.59 12.17 -6.84
CA ARG A 139 -14.68 13.34 -6.93
C ARG A 139 -13.25 13.05 -6.49
N ARG A 140 -12.97 11.85 -5.96
CA ARG A 140 -11.66 11.47 -5.39
C ARG A 140 -10.86 10.52 -6.28
N ASP A 141 -11.47 10.00 -7.34
CA ASP A 141 -10.83 9.24 -8.43
C ASP A 141 -10.47 10.15 -9.60
#